data_AF-A0A970UJ99-F1
#
_entry.id   AF-A0A970UJ99-F1
#
_cell.length_a   1.000
_cell.length_b   1.000
_cell.length_c   1.000
_cell.angle_alpha   90.00
_cell.angle_beta   90.00
_cell.angle_gamma   90.00
#
_symmetry.space_group_name_H-M   'P 1'
#
loop_
_entity.id
_entity.type
_entity.pdbx_description
1 polymer ?
#
loop_
_entity_poly.entity_id
_entity_poly.type
_entity_poly.pdbx_seq_one_letter_code
_entity_poly.pdbx_strand_id
1 'polypeptide(L)'
;MQDILMGLVDTFQPMTILVMFIGIIGGIIIGAIPGMSGSMGIILLLPLIYRLDTIPSMVVLAAMFCGSMYGGSVSAILLRTPGTPSASATVVDGYPMAQNGQAGKALATACIASAFGGLVSGICLLFIAPQLAKVALSFQAPEFFALAIFGLTLMASSSSASTIKGLVSGFFGLLLSTVGVDLISGNMRFTFNSIKLMGGFNILPVLVGIFAFAQVFLDLSKKDEDTVVQKTGSLRSMLPNRKEMKAILLPMIVGSVIGVSIGIIPGTG
;
A
#
# COMPACT_ATOMS: atom_id res chain seq x y z
N MET A 1 0.85 3.92 -27.94
CA MET A 1 1.58 2.64 -28.17
C MET A 1 3.09 2.86 -28.09
N GLN A 2 3.62 3.95 -28.67
CA GLN A 2 5.03 4.34 -28.49
C GLN A 2 5.41 4.55 -27.02
N ASP A 3 4.57 5.21 -26.21
CA ASP A 3 4.85 5.43 -24.78
C ASP A 3 4.93 4.13 -23.97
N ILE A 4 4.11 3.13 -24.31
CA ILE A 4 4.13 1.81 -23.68
C ILE A 4 5.44 1.08 -24.03
N LEU A 5 5.88 1.19 -25.30
CA LEU A 5 7.10 0.56 -25.76
C LEU A 5 8.33 1.20 -25.08
N MET A 6 8.34 2.54 -24.95
CA MET A 6 9.40 3.27 -24.24
C MET A 6 9.45 2.88 -22.76
N GLY A 7 8.30 2.88 -22.07
CA GLY A 7 8.24 2.46 -20.67
C GLY A 7 8.71 1.01 -20.44
N LEU A 8 8.44 0.11 -21.39
CA LEU A 8 8.98 -1.25 -21.36
C LEU A 8 10.52 -1.24 -21.41
N VAL A 9 11.10 -0.51 -22.37
CA VAL A 9 12.56 -0.40 -22.52
C VAL A 9 13.21 0.19 -21.28
N ASP A 10 12.62 1.24 -20.71
CA ASP A 10 13.14 1.90 -19.50
C ASP A 10 13.10 0.98 -18.26
N THR A 11 12.11 0.07 -18.21
CA THR A 11 12.00 -0.92 -17.14
C THR A 11 13.10 -1.99 -17.23
N PHE A 12 13.56 -2.33 -18.43
CA PHE A 12 14.63 -3.30 -18.65
C PHE A 12 16.05 -2.72 -18.48
N GLN A 13 16.18 -1.45 -18.12
CA GLN A 13 17.48 -0.88 -17.80
C GLN A 13 18.08 -1.53 -16.54
N PRO A 14 19.40 -1.80 -16.49
CA PRO A 14 20.03 -2.48 -15.37
C PRO A 14 19.79 -1.82 -14.01
N MET A 15 19.80 -0.48 -13.98
CA MET A 15 19.56 0.28 -12.75
C MET A 15 18.12 0.12 -12.27
N THR A 16 17.14 0.20 -13.18
CA THR A 16 15.73 0.01 -12.87
C THR A 16 15.44 -1.38 -12.34
N ILE A 17 16.05 -2.42 -12.93
CA ILE A 17 15.94 -3.81 -12.46
C ILE A 17 16.54 -3.95 -11.05
N LEU A 18 17.74 -3.42 -10.82
CA LEU A 18 18.40 -3.51 -9.50
C LEU A 18 17.55 -2.84 -8.41
N VAL A 19 17.05 -1.65 -8.69
CA VAL A 19 16.18 -0.90 -7.80
C VAL A 19 14.83 -1.63 -7.59
N MET A 20 14.28 -2.24 -8.63
CA MET A 20 13.08 -3.09 -8.52
C MET A 20 13.31 -4.28 -7.58
N PHE A 21 14.43 -4.98 -7.70
CA PHE A 21 14.80 -6.09 -6.80
C PHE A 21 14.92 -5.62 -5.35
N ILE A 22 15.61 -4.50 -5.12
CA ILE A 22 15.73 -3.91 -3.78
C ILE A 22 14.35 -3.55 -3.22
N GLY A 23 13.50 -2.94 -4.05
CA GLY A 23 12.12 -2.59 -3.69
C GLY A 23 11.30 -3.82 -3.29
N ILE A 24 11.32 -4.89 -4.09
CA ILE A 24 10.59 -6.13 -3.79
C ILE A 24 11.09 -6.74 -2.48
N ILE A 25 12.40 -6.91 -2.32
CA ILE A 25 12.98 -7.53 -1.11
C ILE A 25 12.66 -6.68 0.11
N GLY A 26 12.89 -5.37 0.04
CA GLY A 26 12.59 -4.43 1.11
C GLY A 26 11.11 -4.43 1.47
N GLY A 27 10.23 -4.48 0.46
CA GLY A 27 8.79 -4.62 0.62
C GLY A 27 8.41 -5.90 1.37
N ILE A 28 8.95 -7.05 0.95
CA ILE A 28 8.68 -8.34 1.61
C ILE A 28 9.10 -8.32 3.08
N ILE A 29 10.30 -7.79 3.37
CA ILE A 29 10.81 -7.68 4.74
C ILE A 29 9.89 -6.80 5.58
N ILE A 30 9.55 -5.62 5.08
CA ILE A 30 8.69 -4.66 5.79
C ILE A 30 7.28 -5.24 6.02
N GLY A 31 6.69 -5.87 5.00
CA GLY A 31 5.37 -6.49 5.13
C GLY A 31 5.37 -7.69 6.10
N ALA A 32 6.49 -8.41 6.20
CA ALA A 32 6.63 -9.54 7.11
C ALA A 32 6.75 -9.13 8.59
N ILE A 33 7.01 -7.86 8.89
CA ILE A 33 7.07 -7.35 10.27
C ILE A 33 5.64 -7.12 10.78
N PRO A 34 5.18 -7.84 11.82
CA PRO A 34 3.83 -7.67 12.34
C PRO A 34 3.53 -6.25 12.82
N GLY A 35 2.45 -5.66 12.31
CA GLY A 35 2.04 -4.30 12.65
C GLY A 35 2.79 -3.20 11.89
N MET A 36 3.64 -3.52 10.91
CA MET A 36 4.14 -2.56 9.93
C MET A 36 3.34 -2.70 8.63
N SER A 37 2.77 -1.59 8.14
CA SER A 37 2.02 -1.61 6.87
C SER A 37 2.94 -1.30 5.68
N GLY A 38 2.56 -1.82 4.50
CA GLY A 38 3.24 -1.46 3.25
C GLY A 38 3.24 0.04 2.96
N SER A 39 2.16 0.73 3.34
CA SER A 39 2.05 2.18 3.25
C SER A 39 3.10 2.90 4.09
N MET A 40 3.39 2.41 5.31
CA MET A 40 4.44 2.97 6.15
C MET A 40 5.82 2.77 5.52
N GLY A 41 6.08 1.60 4.94
CA GLY A 41 7.31 1.32 4.19
C GLY A 41 7.54 2.32 3.05
N ILE A 42 6.51 2.57 2.22
CA ILE A 42 6.57 3.55 1.14
C ILE A 42 6.92 4.95 1.66
N ILE A 43 6.31 5.36 2.77
CA ILE A 43 6.56 6.69 3.37
C ILE A 43 8.00 6.81 3.86
N LEU A 44 8.56 5.76 4.46
CA LEU A 44 9.97 5.73 4.87
C LEU A 44 10.93 5.73 3.68
N LEU A 45 10.49 5.23 2.52
CA LEU A 45 11.28 5.23 1.29
C LEU A 45 11.26 6.59 0.56
N LEU A 46 10.20 7.39 0.73
CA LEU A 46 10.03 8.68 0.03
C LEU A 46 11.30 9.57 0.09
N PRO A 47 11.94 9.82 1.25
CA PRO A 47 13.14 10.65 1.32
C PRO A 47 14.32 10.11 0.49
N LEU A 48 14.40 8.79 0.31
CA LEU A 48 15.48 8.14 -0.42
C LEU A 48 15.28 8.25 -1.94
N ILE A 49 14.04 8.14 -2.41
CA ILE A 49 13.73 8.15 -3.85
C ILE A 49 13.80 9.53 -4.49
N TYR A 50 13.71 10.62 -3.72
CA TYR A 50 13.89 11.98 -4.28
C TYR A 50 15.28 12.21 -4.88
N ARG A 51 16.24 11.33 -4.59
CA ARG A 51 17.58 11.33 -5.19
C ARG A 51 17.68 10.52 -6.49
N LEU A 52 16.64 9.76 -6.83
CA LEU A 52 16.58 8.92 -8.02
C LEU A 52 15.81 9.65 -9.13
N ASP A 53 16.09 9.28 -10.37
CA ASP A 53 15.28 9.72 -11.51
C ASP A 53 13.82 9.23 -11.38
N THR A 54 12.92 9.89 -12.11
CA THR A 54 11.47 9.64 -12.02
C THR A 54 11.10 8.17 -12.25
N ILE A 55 11.71 7.52 -13.25
CA ILE A 55 11.36 6.14 -13.62
C ILE A 55 11.78 5.13 -12.54
N PRO A 56 13.06 5.06 -12.09
CA PRO A 56 13.46 4.19 -10.99
C PRO A 56 12.67 4.46 -9.70
N SER A 57 12.31 5.72 -9.43
CA SER A 57 11.49 6.11 -8.27
C SER A 57 10.10 5.50 -8.30
N MET A 58 9.42 5.56 -9.45
CA MET A 58 8.09 4.94 -9.58
C MET A 58 8.17 3.42 -9.52
N VAL A 59 9.20 2.83 -10.13
CA VAL A 59 9.40 1.37 -10.13
C VAL A 59 9.67 0.85 -8.73
N VAL A 60 10.53 1.49 -7.93
CA VAL A 60 10.82 1.04 -6.57
C VAL A 60 9.60 1.14 -5.66
N LEU A 61 8.79 2.18 -5.82
CA LEU A 61 7.55 2.36 -5.06
C LEU A 61 6.55 1.24 -5.36
N ALA A 62 6.34 0.95 -6.65
CA ALA A 62 5.47 -0.15 -7.07
C ALA A 62 5.99 -1.51 -6.62
N ALA A 63 7.29 -1.76 -6.78
CA ALA A 63 7.98 -2.96 -6.35
C ALA A 63 7.84 -3.19 -4.83
N MET A 64 8.04 -2.15 -4.04
CA MET A 64 7.90 -2.18 -2.59
C MET A 64 6.45 -2.41 -2.16
N PHE A 65 5.49 -1.75 -2.80
CA PHE A 65 4.07 -1.97 -2.55
C PHE A 65 3.71 -3.44 -2.79
N CYS A 66 4.01 -3.97 -3.97
CA CYS A 66 3.74 -5.38 -4.32
C CYS A 66 4.45 -6.35 -3.38
N GLY A 67 5.72 -6.10 -3.06
CA GLY A 67 6.50 -6.91 -2.12
C GLY A 67 5.88 -6.90 -0.72
N SER A 68 5.43 -5.75 -0.23
CA SER A 68 4.82 -5.61 1.09
C SER A 68 3.45 -6.28 1.21
N MET A 69 2.65 -6.28 0.12
CA MET A 69 1.37 -6.98 0.09
C MET A 69 1.55 -8.49 0.24
N TYR A 70 2.57 -9.08 -0.40
CA TYR A 70 2.94 -10.48 -0.16
C TYR A 70 3.61 -10.69 1.20
N GLY A 71 4.51 -9.79 1.61
CA GLY A 71 5.18 -9.84 2.92
C GLY A 71 4.18 -9.91 4.07
N GLY A 72 3.08 -9.17 4.00
CA GLY A 72 1.98 -9.22 4.97
C GLY A 72 1.33 -10.60 5.11
N SER A 73 1.34 -11.41 4.05
CA SER A 73 0.89 -12.81 4.13
C SER A 73 1.83 -13.67 4.96
N VAL A 74 3.13 -13.35 5.04
CA VAL A 74 4.11 -14.14 5.83
C VAL A 74 3.78 -14.07 7.31
N SER A 75 3.61 -12.86 7.85
CA SER A 75 3.23 -12.63 9.26
C SER A 75 1.84 -13.18 9.56
N ALA A 76 0.87 -13.01 8.65
CA ALA A 76 -0.48 -13.56 8.79
C ALA A 76 -0.49 -15.10 8.86
N ILE A 77 0.22 -15.77 7.94
CA ILE A 77 0.21 -17.24 7.82
C ILE A 77 0.98 -17.90 8.95
N LEU A 78 2.15 -17.37 9.33
CA LEU A 78 3.02 -18.03 10.30
C LEU A 78 2.73 -17.64 11.75
N LEU A 79 2.30 -16.40 11.98
CA LEU A 79 2.22 -15.82 13.32
C LEU A 79 0.78 -15.44 13.74
N ARG A 80 -0.21 -15.55 12.84
CA ARG A 80 -1.60 -15.12 13.06
C ARG A 80 -1.75 -13.64 13.41
N THR A 81 -0.76 -12.82 13.09
CA THR A 81 -0.74 -11.39 13.42
C THR A 81 -0.73 -10.57 12.13
N PRO A 82 -1.90 -10.32 11.50
CA PRO A 82 -1.95 -9.59 10.25
C PRO A 82 -1.57 -8.12 10.46
N GLY A 83 -0.67 -7.60 9.62
CA GLY A 83 -0.26 -6.19 9.63
C GLY A 83 -1.20 -5.26 8.84
N THR A 84 -2.08 -5.82 7.99
CA THR A 84 -3.03 -5.07 7.17
C THR A 84 -4.40 -5.74 7.15
N PRO A 85 -5.50 -4.99 6.89
CA PRO A 85 -6.83 -5.57 6.74
C PRO A 85 -6.89 -6.64 5.62
N SER A 86 -6.14 -6.45 4.54
CA SER A 86 -6.04 -7.41 3.45
C SER A 86 -5.36 -8.73 3.89
N ALA A 87 -4.35 -8.66 4.74
CA ALA A 87 -3.69 -9.84 5.31
C ALA A 87 -4.58 -10.59 6.31
N SER A 88 -5.55 -9.93 6.95
CA SER A 88 -6.51 -10.58 7.84
C SER A 88 -7.35 -11.65 7.13
N ALA A 89 -7.70 -11.44 5.86
CA ALA A 89 -8.37 -12.46 5.05
C ALA A 89 -7.45 -13.68 4.83
N THR A 90 -6.15 -13.46 4.66
CA THR A 90 -5.16 -14.54 4.52
C THR A 90 -5.01 -15.37 5.79
N VAL A 91 -5.22 -14.79 6.98
CA VAL A 91 -5.16 -15.53 8.25
C VAL A 91 -6.20 -16.66 8.30
N VAL A 92 -7.40 -16.43 7.73
CA VAL A 92 -8.53 -17.36 7.80
C VAL A 92 -8.17 -18.73 7.21
N ASP A 93 -7.50 -18.75 6.06
CA ASP A 93 -7.13 -19.99 5.39
C ASP A 93 -5.67 -20.37 5.67
N GLY A 94 -4.78 -19.39 5.67
CA GLY A 94 -3.34 -19.60 5.70
C GLY A 94 -2.80 -20.05 7.05
N TYR A 95 -3.31 -19.51 8.15
CA TYR A 95 -2.86 -19.90 9.49
C TYR A 95 -3.24 -21.35 9.84
N PRO A 96 -4.49 -21.83 9.61
CA PRO A 96 -4.82 -23.24 9.77
C PRO A 96 -3.97 -24.18 8.90
N MET A 97 -3.65 -23.79 7.66
CA MET A 97 -2.73 -24.55 6.81
C MET A 97 -1.33 -24.64 7.42
N ALA A 98 -0.82 -23.54 8.00
CA ALA A 98 0.47 -23.54 8.68
C ALA A 98 0.48 -24.45 9.92
N GLN A 99 -0.58 -24.40 10.74
CA GLN A 99 -0.75 -25.29 11.90
C GLN A 99 -0.77 -26.78 11.51
N ASN A 100 -1.27 -27.10 10.32
CA ASN A 100 -1.27 -28.46 9.77
C ASN A 100 0.06 -28.85 9.09
N GLY A 101 1.14 -28.09 9.31
CA GLY A 101 2.46 -28.35 8.71
C GLY A 101 2.56 -28.01 7.22
N GLN A 102 1.57 -27.31 6.65
CA GLN A 102 1.52 -26.90 5.25
C GLN A 102 1.94 -25.44 5.02
N ALA A 103 2.74 -24.88 5.94
CA ALA A 103 3.14 -23.46 5.93
C ALA A 103 3.76 -23.02 4.58
N GLY A 104 4.71 -23.79 4.04
CA GLY A 104 5.34 -23.46 2.75
C GLY A 104 4.36 -23.44 1.58
N LYS A 105 3.35 -24.32 1.62
CA LYS A 105 2.28 -24.38 0.62
C LYS A 105 1.31 -23.21 0.72
N ALA A 106 0.97 -22.81 1.93
CA ALA A 106 0.18 -21.59 2.16
C ALA A 106 0.93 -20.35 1.63
N LEU A 107 2.23 -20.23 1.94
CA LEU A 107 3.09 -19.13 1.47
C LEU A 107 3.23 -19.10 -0.07
N ALA A 108 3.40 -20.26 -0.70
CA ALA A 108 3.48 -20.36 -2.15
C ALA A 108 2.13 -20.03 -2.82
N THR A 109 1.03 -20.48 -2.25
CA THR A 109 -0.32 -20.17 -2.74
C THR A 109 -0.58 -18.66 -2.66
N ALA A 110 -0.23 -18.03 -1.53
CA ALA A 110 -0.33 -16.58 -1.36
C ALA A 110 0.54 -15.84 -2.38
N CYS A 111 1.79 -16.26 -2.59
CA CYS A 111 2.69 -15.65 -3.57
C CYS A 111 2.09 -15.69 -4.99
N ILE A 112 1.59 -16.85 -5.41
CA ILE A 112 1.01 -17.04 -6.75
C ILE A 112 -0.28 -16.22 -6.91
N ALA A 113 -1.15 -16.22 -5.89
CA ALA A 113 -2.36 -15.41 -5.88
C ALA A 113 -2.07 -13.90 -5.96
N SER A 114 -1.12 -13.40 -5.16
CA SER A 114 -0.70 -12.01 -5.17
C SER A 114 -0.04 -11.61 -6.49
N ALA A 115 0.81 -12.46 -7.06
CA ALA A 115 1.44 -12.20 -8.35
C ALA A 115 0.41 -12.12 -9.48
N PHE A 116 -0.57 -13.02 -9.50
CA PHE A 116 -1.65 -12.99 -10.48
C PHE A 116 -2.53 -11.76 -10.33
N GLY A 117 -2.97 -11.44 -9.10
CA GLY A 117 -3.76 -10.24 -8.83
C GLY A 117 -3.02 -8.95 -9.18
N GLY A 118 -1.73 -8.88 -8.87
CA GLY A 118 -0.86 -7.78 -9.25
C GLY A 118 -0.70 -7.63 -10.77
N LEU A 119 -0.55 -8.74 -11.49
CA LEU A 119 -0.48 -8.74 -12.95
C LEU A 119 -1.81 -8.26 -13.58
N VAL A 120 -2.94 -8.79 -13.13
CA VAL A 120 -4.27 -8.37 -13.59
C VAL A 120 -4.49 -6.89 -13.30
N SER A 121 -4.15 -6.43 -12.09
CA SER A 121 -4.24 -5.02 -11.72
C SER A 121 -3.35 -4.14 -12.58
N GLY A 122 -2.10 -4.55 -12.84
CA GLY A 122 -1.18 -3.81 -13.71
C GLY A 122 -1.67 -3.70 -15.16
N ILE A 123 -2.25 -4.77 -15.71
CA ILE A 123 -2.87 -4.76 -17.04
C ILE A 123 -4.08 -3.81 -17.05
N CYS A 124 -4.97 -3.92 -16.06
CA CYS A 124 -6.12 -3.03 -15.94
C CYS A 124 -5.68 -1.56 -15.82
N LEU A 125 -4.67 -1.27 -15.00
CA LEU A 125 -4.11 0.07 -14.82
C LEU A 125 -3.56 0.62 -16.14
N LEU A 126 -2.83 -0.19 -16.91
CA LEU A 126 -2.25 0.23 -18.20
C LEU A 126 -3.33 0.70 -19.20
N PHE A 127 -4.50 0.08 -19.22
CA PHE A 127 -5.59 0.45 -20.12
C PHE A 127 -6.52 1.54 -19.54
N ILE A 128 -6.79 1.49 -18.24
CA ILE A 128 -7.77 2.37 -17.58
C ILE A 128 -7.15 3.73 -17.20
N ALA A 129 -5.88 3.76 -16.75
CA ALA A 129 -5.21 4.99 -16.33
C ALA A 129 -5.26 6.13 -17.38
N PRO A 130 -4.97 5.92 -18.68
CA PRO A 130 -5.05 7.00 -19.66
C PRO A 130 -6.48 7.51 -19.89
N GLN A 131 -7.50 6.66 -19.72
CA GLN A 131 -8.90 7.08 -19.79
C GLN A 131 -9.27 7.92 -18.56
N LEU A 132 -8.85 7.47 -17.38
CA LEU A 132 -9.05 8.17 -16.12
C LEU A 132 -8.37 9.55 -16.12
N ALA A 133 -7.17 9.65 -16.71
CA ALA A 133 -6.45 10.92 -16.85
C ALA A 133 -7.21 11.93 -17.71
N LYS A 134 -7.87 11.50 -18.81
CA LYS A 134 -8.71 12.39 -19.63
C LYS A 134 -9.91 12.92 -18.85
N VAL A 135 -10.54 12.07 -18.05
CA VAL A 135 -11.65 12.47 -17.19
C VAL A 135 -11.17 13.45 -16.12
N ALA A 136 -10.05 13.15 -15.45
CA ALA A 136 -9.47 14.03 -14.44
C ALA A 136 -9.08 15.41 -15.01
N LEU A 137 -8.57 15.48 -16.25
CA LEU A 137 -8.25 16.74 -16.93
C LEU A 137 -9.50 17.56 -17.30
N SER A 138 -10.68 16.94 -17.36
CA SER A 138 -11.94 17.64 -17.60
C SER A 138 -12.58 18.22 -16.34
N PHE A 139 -12.08 17.85 -15.15
CA PHE A 139 -12.64 18.32 -13.88
C PHE A 139 -12.46 19.83 -13.71
N GLN A 140 -13.52 20.46 -13.25
CA GLN A 140 -13.56 21.87 -12.87
C GLN A 140 -13.80 21.98 -11.37
N ALA A 141 -13.96 23.21 -10.88
CA ALA A 141 -14.17 23.48 -9.46
C ALA A 141 -15.30 22.64 -8.82
N PRO A 142 -16.47 22.41 -9.47
CA PRO A 142 -17.53 21.56 -8.90
C PRO A 142 -17.11 20.10 -8.73
N GLU A 143 -16.42 19.52 -9.70
CA GLU A 143 -15.98 18.12 -9.66
C GLU A 143 -14.88 17.93 -8.61
N PHE A 144 -13.94 18.88 -8.50
CA PHE A 144 -12.94 18.86 -7.43
C PHE A 144 -13.59 19.00 -6.04
N PHE A 145 -14.62 19.85 -5.89
CA PHE A 145 -15.37 19.96 -4.64
C PHE A 145 -16.09 18.65 -4.30
N ALA A 146 -16.81 18.06 -5.26
CA ALA A 146 -17.49 16.79 -5.08
C ALA A 146 -16.51 15.66 -4.73
N LEU A 147 -15.36 15.60 -5.40
CA LEU A 147 -14.30 14.62 -5.13
C LEU A 147 -13.71 14.80 -3.73
N ALA A 148 -13.50 16.04 -3.28
CA ALA A 148 -13.02 16.32 -1.94
C ALA A 148 -14.02 15.86 -0.85
N ILE A 149 -15.31 16.17 -1.02
CA ILE A 149 -16.37 15.71 -0.09
C ILE A 149 -16.49 14.17 -0.12
N PHE A 150 -16.40 13.57 -1.29
CA PHE A 150 -16.41 12.11 -1.45
C PHE A 150 -15.24 11.46 -0.72
N GLY A 151 -14.02 11.98 -0.91
CA GLY A 151 -12.82 11.52 -0.21
C GLY A 151 -12.93 11.65 1.31
N LEU A 152 -13.45 12.78 1.81
CA LEU A 152 -13.66 13.00 3.25
C LEU A 152 -14.71 12.04 3.83
N THR A 153 -15.76 11.75 3.07
CA THR A 153 -16.81 10.81 3.47
C THR A 153 -16.27 9.37 3.52
N LEU A 154 -15.48 8.97 2.51
CA LEU A 154 -14.82 7.66 2.50
C LEU A 154 -13.82 7.50 3.64
N MET A 155 -12.99 8.52 3.88
CA MET A 155 -12.07 8.57 5.02
C MET A 155 -12.80 8.40 6.35
N ALA A 156 -13.93 9.10 6.54
CA ALA A 156 -14.75 8.95 7.73
C ALA A 156 -15.33 7.53 7.87
N SER A 157 -15.78 6.94 6.76
CA SER A 157 -16.39 5.59 6.74
C SER A 157 -15.37 4.46 6.98
N SER A 158 -14.11 4.64 6.56
CA SER A 158 -13.06 3.62 6.65
C SER A 158 -12.50 3.45 8.07
N SER A 159 -12.77 4.38 8.99
CA SER A 159 -12.32 4.32 10.39
C SER A 159 -13.08 3.23 11.17
N SER A 160 -12.59 1.98 11.10
CA SER A 160 -13.26 0.78 11.65
C SER A 160 -13.50 0.80 13.16
N ALA A 161 -12.81 1.66 13.91
CA ALA A 161 -12.94 1.74 15.38
C ALA A 161 -13.82 2.90 15.86
N SER A 162 -13.82 4.05 15.15
CA SER A 162 -14.64 5.21 15.49
C SER A 162 -14.63 6.23 14.35
N THR A 163 -15.78 6.41 13.71
CA THR A 163 -16.00 7.45 12.68
C THR A 163 -15.67 8.85 13.21
N ILE A 164 -16.00 9.12 14.48
CA ILE A 164 -15.71 10.42 15.12
C ILE A 164 -14.20 10.64 15.24
N LYS A 165 -13.42 9.65 15.68
CA LYS A 165 -11.95 9.80 15.77
C LYS A 165 -11.33 10.04 14.40
N GLY A 166 -11.82 9.36 13.36
CA GLY A 166 -11.37 9.55 11.98
C GLY A 166 -11.72 10.93 11.41
N LEU A 167 -12.92 11.43 11.70
CA LEU A 167 -13.32 12.79 11.33
C LEU A 167 -12.49 13.86 12.04
N VAL A 168 -12.26 13.70 13.35
CA VAL A 168 -11.45 14.65 14.13
C VAL A 168 -10.00 14.66 13.65
N SER A 169 -9.40 13.49 13.41
CA SER A 169 -8.03 13.42 12.88
C SER A 169 -7.92 14.00 11.47
N GLY A 170 -8.90 13.74 10.61
CA GLY A 170 -8.97 14.31 9.27
C GLY A 170 -9.14 15.83 9.28
N PHE A 171 -10.01 16.36 10.13
CA PHE A 171 -10.20 17.80 10.28
C PHE A 171 -8.96 18.49 10.84
N PHE A 172 -8.25 17.84 11.77
CA PHE A 172 -6.97 18.32 12.28
C PHE A 172 -5.90 18.34 11.17
N GLY A 173 -5.82 17.30 10.34
CA GLY A 173 -4.93 17.25 9.18
C GLY A 173 -5.24 18.35 8.14
N LEU A 174 -6.51 18.58 7.85
CA LEU A 174 -6.95 19.68 6.98
C LEU A 174 -6.53 21.04 7.54
N LEU A 175 -6.74 21.28 8.84
CA LEU A 175 -6.35 22.53 9.49
C LEU A 175 -4.85 22.77 9.37
N LEU A 176 -4.01 21.75 9.64
CA LEU A 176 -2.57 21.83 9.46
C LEU A 176 -2.17 22.12 8.01
N SER A 177 -2.89 21.57 7.03
CA SER A 177 -2.64 21.82 5.61
C SER A 177 -2.99 23.25 5.16
N THR A 178 -3.79 23.99 5.94
CA THR A 178 -4.13 25.40 5.62
C THR A 178 -3.09 26.40 6.10
N VAL A 179 -2.05 25.97 6.83
CA VAL A 179 -0.97 26.85 7.31
C VAL A 179 -0.06 27.24 6.15
N GLY A 180 0.10 28.54 5.92
CA GLY A 180 0.97 29.08 4.86
C GLY A 180 0.27 30.13 3.99
N VAL A 181 0.87 30.39 2.84
CA VAL A 181 0.28 31.27 1.81
C VAL A 181 -0.74 30.48 0.98
N ASP A 182 -1.97 30.98 0.93
CA ASP A 182 -3.01 30.42 0.06
C ASP A 182 -2.66 30.67 -1.42
N LEU A 183 -2.51 29.61 -2.20
CA LEU A 183 -2.06 29.66 -3.60
C LEU A 183 -3.04 30.37 -4.55
N ILE A 184 -4.32 30.46 -4.16
CA ILE A 184 -5.38 31.03 -5.00
C ILE A 184 -5.51 32.54 -4.73
N SER A 185 -5.58 32.91 -3.45
CA SER A 185 -5.87 34.27 -3.01
C SER A 185 -4.64 35.06 -2.53
N GLY A 186 -3.49 34.41 -2.35
CA GLY A 186 -2.25 35.02 -1.86
C GLY A 186 -2.26 35.38 -0.38
N ASN A 187 -3.35 35.08 0.34
CA ASN A 187 -3.50 35.44 1.74
C ASN A 187 -2.67 34.54 2.66
N MET A 188 -2.04 35.13 3.67
CA MET A 188 -1.34 34.38 4.72
C MET A 188 -2.34 33.81 5.73
N ARG A 189 -2.33 32.49 5.92
CA ARG A 189 -3.18 31.78 6.89
C ARG A 189 -2.32 31.12 7.95
N PHE A 190 -2.61 31.41 9.22
CA PHE A 190 -1.95 30.78 10.38
C PHE A 190 -0.41 30.86 10.37
N THR A 191 0.17 31.89 9.74
CA THR A 191 1.63 32.08 9.68
C THR A 191 2.21 32.74 10.94
N PHE A 192 1.37 33.31 11.80
CA PHE A 192 1.74 33.98 13.06
C PHE A 192 2.93 34.95 12.91
N ASN A 193 2.99 35.67 11.78
CA ASN A 193 4.07 36.61 11.43
C ASN A 193 5.48 35.97 11.34
N SER A 194 5.56 34.65 11.15
CA SER A 194 6.81 33.91 10.98
C SER A 194 7.04 33.59 9.50
N ILE A 195 8.17 34.04 8.98
CA ILE A 195 8.61 33.75 7.59
C ILE A 195 8.73 32.23 7.36
N LYS A 196 9.13 31.47 8.41
CA LYS A 196 9.26 30.01 8.31
C LYS A 196 7.93 29.30 8.05
N LEU A 197 6.81 29.88 8.50
CA LEU A 197 5.47 29.30 8.33
C LEU A 197 4.81 29.73 7.02
N MET A 198 5.38 30.69 6.29
CA MET A 198 4.82 31.14 5.00
C MET A 198 4.82 30.01 3.96
N GLY A 199 5.84 29.15 3.97
CA GLY A 199 5.92 27.97 3.11
C GLY A 199 5.03 26.80 3.56
N GLY A 200 4.31 26.95 4.67
CA GLY A 200 3.55 25.86 5.29
C GLY A 200 4.45 24.76 5.84
N PHE A 201 3.84 23.63 6.20
CA PHE A 201 4.58 22.44 6.62
C PHE A 201 5.01 21.63 5.41
N ASN A 202 6.27 21.20 5.38
CA ASN A 202 6.68 20.21 4.40
C ASN A 202 5.98 18.87 4.73
N ILE A 203 5.13 18.42 3.81
CA ILE A 203 4.28 17.24 3.98
C ILE A 203 5.11 15.98 4.29
N LEU A 204 6.31 15.86 3.73
CA LEU A 204 7.16 14.68 3.87
C LEU A 204 7.66 14.50 5.31
N PRO A 205 8.38 15.46 5.94
CA PRO A 205 8.73 15.38 7.36
C PRO A 205 7.54 15.17 8.28
N VAL A 206 6.40 15.83 7.99
CA VAL A 206 5.19 15.68 8.82
C VAL A 206 4.68 14.24 8.77
N LEU A 207 4.54 13.66 7.58
CA LEU A 207 4.12 12.28 7.42
C LEU A 207 5.11 11.34 8.11
N VAL A 208 6.41 11.44 7.80
CA VAL A 208 7.44 10.57 8.40
C VAL A 208 7.41 10.65 9.93
N GLY A 209 7.29 11.85 10.49
CA GLY A 209 7.20 12.06 11.95
C GLY A 209 5.94 11.44 12.55
N ILE A 210 4.76 11.73 12.00
CA ILE A 210 3.48 11.20 12.50
C ILE A 210 3.48 9.67 12.46
N PHE A 211 3.95 9.05 11.38
CA PHE A 211 4.02 7.60 11.27
C PHE A 211 5.04 6.99 12.24
N ALA A 212 6.20 7.61 12.42
CA ALA A 212 7.18 7.16 13.40
C ALA A 212 6.60 7.18 14.83
N PHE A 213 5.94 8.26 15.23
CA PHE A 213 5.27 8.34 16.53
C PHE A 213 4.12 7.33 16.66
N ALA A 214 3.28 7.20 15.64
CA ALA A 214 2.18 6.23 15.63
C ALA A 214 2.72 4.80 15.86
N GLN A 215 3.82 4.45 15.20
CA GLN A 215 4.45 3.14 15.36
C GLN A 215 4.99 2.93 16.77
N VAL A 216 5.69 3.90 17.35
CA VAL A 216 6.17 3.81 18.73
C VAL A 216 5.01 3.56 19.70
N PHE A 217 3.87 4.24 19.53
CA PHE A 217 2.70 4.01 20.37
C PHE A 217 2.06 2.63 20.16
N LEU A 218 2.03 2.13 18.92
CA LEU A 218 1.54 0.78 18.61
C LEU A 218 2.43 -0.29 19.23
N ASP A 219 3.76 -0.13 19.14
CA ASP A 219 4.71 -1.10 19.68
C ASP A 219 4.69 -1.09 21.22
N LEU A 220 4.49 0.07 21.86
CA LEU A 220 4.25 0.14 23.31
C LEU A 220 2.92 -0.50 23.74
N SER A 221 1.94 -0.59 22.84
CA SER A 221 0.61 -1.16 23.12
C SER A 221 0.54 -2.68 22.90
N LYS A 222 1.52 -3.28 22.21
CA LYS A 222 1.58 -4.72 22.01
C LYS A 222 1.99 -5.40 23.32
N LYS A 223 1.14 -6.31 23.80
CA LYS A 223 1.55 -7.34 24.76
C LYS A 223 2.40 -8.36 24.00
N ASP A 224 3.52 -8.77 24.57
CA ASP A 224 4.27 -9.94 24.10
C ASP A 224 3.34 -11.15 24.13
N GLU A 225 2.73 -11.48 22.99
CA GLU A 225 2.14 -12.79 22.78
C GLU A 225 3.27 -13.72 22.34
N ASP A 226 3.46 -14.81 23.08
CA ASP A 226 4.41 -15.87 22.75
C ASP A 226 4.15 -16.36 21.32
N THR A 227 5.02 -15.93 20.40
CA THR A 227 4.88 -16.25 18.98
C THR A 227 5.40 -17.66 18.78
N VAL A 228 4.49 -18.64 18.72
CA VAL A 228 4.84 -20.02 18.38
C VAL A 228 5.22 -20.07 16.91
N VAL A 229 6.52 -20.01 16.62
CA VAL A 229 7.05 -20.17 15.27
C VAL A 229 6.75 -21.60 14.78
N GLN A 230 5.82 -21.72 13.84
CA GLN A 230 5.48 -23.00 13.20
C GLN A 230 6.68 -23.52 12.40
N LYS A 231 7.05 -24.79 12.58
CA LYS A 231 8.16 -25.42 11.85
C LYS A 231 7.87 -25.42 10.34
N THR A 232 8.77 -24.86 9.55
CA THR A 232 8.75 -24.95 8.08
C THR A 232 9.07 -26.39 7.67
N GLY A 233 8.10 -27.08 7.06
CA GLY A 233 8.30 -28.39 6.44
C GLY A 233 9.24 -28.33 5.22
N SER A 234 9.67 -29.50 4.74
CA SER A 234 10.58 -29.69 3.60
C SER A 234 10.23 -28.85 2.35
N LEU A 235 11.25 -28.27 1.70
CA LEU A 235 11.17 -27.48 0.46
C LEU A 235 10.38 -28.14 -0.68
N ARG A 236 10.29 -29.48 -0.69
CA ARG A 236 9.65 -30.25 -1.78
C ARG A 236 8.12 -30.34 -1.67
N SER A 237 7.53 -30.09 -0.50
CA SER A 237 6.07 -30.05 -0.30
C SER A 237 5.49 -28.63 -0.32
N MET A 238 6.30 -27.63 -0.72
CA MET A 238 5.93 -26.21 -0.66
C MET A 238 5.09 -25.73 -1.85
N LEU A 239 5.04 -26.44 -2.97
CA LEU A 239 4.27 -25.99 -4.14
C LEU A 239 2.88 -26.64 -4.19
N PRO A 240 1.81 -25.89 -4.50
CA PRO A 240 0.49 -26.47 -4.73
C PRO A 240 0.53 -27.45 -5.90
N ASN A 241 -0.15 -28.58 -5.76
CA ASN A 241 -0.24 -29.56 -6.82
C ASN A 241 -1.18 -29.05 -7.94
N ARG A 242 -1.12 -29.64 -9.15
CA ARG A 242 -1.92 -29.18 -10.30
C ARG A 242 -3.43 -29.12 -10.04
N LYS A 243 -3.96 -30.04 -9.23
CA LYS A 243 -5.38 -30.04 -8.84
C LYS A 243 -5.72 -28.84 -7.96
N GLU A 244 -4.83 -28.50 -7.04
CA GLU A 244 -4.99 -27.37 -6.12
C GLU A 244 -4.84 -26.05 -6.86
N MET A 245 -3.91 -25.98 -7.80
CA MET A 245 -3.75 -24.84 -8.71
C MET A 245 -5.03 -24.56 -9.51
N LYS A 246 -5.70 -25.61 -10.00
CA LYS A 246 -7.00 -25.47 -10.68
C LYS A 246 -8.11 -25.04 -9.74
N ALA A 247 -8.09 -25.49 -8.49
CA ALA A 247 -9.09 -25.13 -7.49
C ALA A 247 -9.01 -23.66 -7.07
N ILE A 248 -7.80 -23.09 -6.99
CA ILE A 248 -7.59 -21.67 -6.60
C ILE A 248 -7.78 -20.70 -7.78
N LEU A 249 -7.81 -21.18 -9.02
CA LEU A 249 -7.87 -20.32 -10.21
C LEU A 249 -9.13 -19.45 -10.26
N LEU A 250 -10.30 -20.04 -9.93
CA LEU A 250 -11.56 -19.30 -9.91
C LEU A 250 -11.58 -18.24 -8.79
N PRO A 251 -11.23 -18.57 -7.52
CA PRO A 251 -11.04 -17.56 -6.47
C PRO A 251 -10.06 -16.45 -6.85
N MET A 252 -8.94 -16.79 -7.51
CA MET A 252 -7.95 -15.80 -7.96
C MET A 252 -8.53 -14.82 -8.98
N ILE A 253 -9.30 -15.30 -9.96
CA ILE A 253 -9.95 -14.45 -10.96
C ILE A 253 -10.99 -13.55 -10.30
N VAL A 254 -11.90 -14.13 -9.51
CA VAL A 254 -12.95 -13.37 -8.82
C VAL A 254 -12.35 -12.33 -7.89
N GLY A 255 -11.37 -12.72 -7.08
CA GLY A 255 -10.64 -11.83 -6.18
C GLY A 255 -9.91 -10.71 -6.93
N SER A 256 -9.33 -10.99 -8.09
CA SER A 256 -8.66 -9.97 -8.91
C SER A 256 -9.66 -8.97 -9.49
N VAL A 257 -10.82 -9.43 -9.98
CA VAL A 257 -11.88 -8.54 -10.50
C VAL A 257 -12.44 -7.65 -9.41
N ILE A 258 -12.77 -8.23 -8.24
CA ILE A 258 -13.23 -7.47 -7.07
C ILE A 258 -12.15 -6.49 -6.62
N GLY A 259 -10.89 -6.94 -6.55
CA GLY A 259 -9.74 -6.12 -6.16
C GLY A 259 -9.53 -4.92 -7.07
N VAL A 260 -9.59 -5.10 -8.40
CA VAL A 260 -9.50 -3.99 -9.36
C VAL A 260 -10.70 -3.05 -9.25
N SER A 261 -11.91 -3.60 -9.08
CA SER A 261 -13.14 -2.81 -9.00
C SER A 261 -13.22 -1.96 -7.74
N ILE A 262 -12.73 -2.47 -6.60
CA ILE A 262 -12.65 -1.69 -5.35
C ILE A 262 -11.42 -0.78 -5.38
N GLY A 263 -10.30 -1.25 -5.94
CA GLY A 263 -9.04 -0.50 -6.00
C GLY A 263 -9.09 0.76 -6.86
N ILE A 264 -10.00 0.82 -7.84
CA ILE A 264 -10.21 2.04 -8.64
C ILE A 264 -10.92 3.15 -7.85
N ILE A 265 -11.56 2.81 -6.72
CA ILE A 265 -12.27 3.77 -5.88
C ILE A 265 -11.25 4.49 -5.00
N PRO A 266 -11.15 5.85 -5.08
CA PRO A 266 -10.15 6.60 -4.36
C PRO A 266 -10.34 6.48 -2.84
N GLY A 267 -9.25 6.17 -2.12
CA GLY A 267 -9.22 6.12 -0.65
C GLY A 267 -9.60 4.77 -0.02
N THR A 268 -10.21 3.84 -0.77
CA THR A 268 -10.48 2.45 -0.31
C THR A 268 -9.48 1.42 -0.83
N GLY A 269 -8.80 1.73 -1.95
CA GLY A 269 -7.76 0.92 -2.57
C GLY A 269 -6.35 1.19 -2.06
#